data_AF-A0A543J7E9-F1
#
_entry.id   AF-A0A543J7E9-F1
#
_cell.length_a   1.000
_cell.length_b   1.000
_cell.length_c   1.000
_cell.angle_alpha   90.00
_cell.angle_beta   90.00
_cell.angle_gamma   90.00
#
_symmetry.space_group_name_H-M   'P 1'
#
loop_
_entity.id
_entity.type
_entity.pdbx_description
1 polymer ?
#
loop_
_entity_poly.entity_id
_entity_poly.type
_entity_poly.pdbx_seq_one_letter_code
_entity_poly.pdbx_strand_id
1 'polypeptide(L)'
;MSDYAVFLAVTDRTAQRMPTFSLTSLTIPSGRLGEAEQRAASALAVLPPGVAWPDVEPAVRRQVVDRVREVPHVAVDHVEHDRPRAGAWVCLRACLADLATNSSLAAVAHRPHTVHLTGHPVPDPTAPLLVDAEAVHVDAEAHHPALARLTALLATAAPASVTGALPDDEDPYDAFDSYTLGGLAEAGSRSPDSPSPQ
;
A
#
# COMPACT_ATOMS: atom_id res chain seq x y z
N MET A 1 -13.45 -19.56 -0.60
CA MET A 1 -13.50 -18.83 0.68
C MET A 1 -12.11 -18.26 0.80
N SER A 2 -11.99 -16.94 0.70
CA SER A 2 -10.69 -16.30 0.57
C SER A 2 -9.82 -16.56 1.80
N ASP A 3 -8.55 -16.88 1.59
CA ASP A 3 -7.57 -17.01 2.66
C ASP A 3 -7.16 -15.63 3.20
N TYR A 4 -7.16 -14.62 2.31
CA TYR A 4 -6.72 -13.26 2.63
C TYR A 4 -7.68 -12.19 2.12
N ALA A 5 -7.72 -11.06 2.83
CA ALA A 5 -8.29 -9.80 2.41
C ALA A 5 -7.16 -8.79 2.19
N VAL A 6 -7.09 -8.21 1.00
CA VAL A 6 -6.08 -7.21 0.63
C VAL A 6 -6.75 -5.86 0.50
N PHE A 7 -6.38 -4.92 1.36
CA PHE A 7 -6.83 -3.53 1.28
C PHE A 7 -5.84 -2.75 0.42
N LEU A 8 -6.32 -2.08 -0.61
CA LEU A 8 -5.50 -1.32 -1.56
C LEU A 8 -5.94 0.15 -1.57
N ALA A 9 -5.04 1.03 -1.14
CA ALA A 9 -5.21 2.47 -1.34
C ALA A 9 -4.53 2.90 -2.63
N VAL A 10 -5.32 3.44 -3.56
CA VAL A 10 -4.83 4.03 -4.81
C VAL A 10 -4.70 5.54 -4.61
N THR A 11 -3.48 6.07 -4.71
CA THR A 11 -3.24 7.51 -4.65
C THR A 11 -2.82 8.01 -6.03
N ASP A 12 -3.69 8.81 -6.64
CA ASP A 12 -3.36 9.60 -7.82
C ASP A 12 -2.56 10.84 -7.42
N ARG A 13 -1.33 10.94 -7.92
CA ARG A 13 -0.45 12.10 -7.73
C ARG A 13 -0.10 12.75 -9.08
N THR A 14 -0.91 12.54 -10.12
CA THR A 14 -0.70 13.13 -11.47
C THR A 14 -0.63 14.66 -11.48
N ALA A 15 -1.19 15.34 -10.47
CA ALA A 15 -1.06 16.78 -10.28
C ALA A 15 0.33 17.20 -9.75
N GLN A 16 1.13 16.27 -9.25
CA GLN A 16 2.49 16.48 -8.76
C GLN A 16 3.51 16.21 -9.85
N ARG A 17 4.73 16.77 -9.72
CA ARG A 17 5.78 16.56 -10.73
C ARG A 17 6.18 15.10 -10.87
N MET A 18 6.15 14.36 -9.76
CA MET A 18 6.49 12.95 -9.57
C MET A 18 6.24 12.57 -8.10
N PRO A 19 5.94 11.30 -7.74
CA PRO A 19 5.50 10.18 -8.58
C PRO A 19 4.11 10.43 -9.16
N THR A 20 3.74 9.68 -10.21
CA THR A 20 2.45 9.85 -10.91
C THR A 20 1.34 9.07 -10.21
N PHE A 21 1.65 7.88 -9.69
CA PHE A 21 0.74 7.01 -8.94
C PHE A 21 1.49 6.29 -7.83
N SER A 22 0.82 6.00 -6.73
CA SER A 22 1.31 5.09 -5.70
C SER A 22 0.20 4.15 -5.23
N LEU A 23 0.58 2.93 -4.89
CA LEU A 23 -0.29 1.93 -4.27
C LEU A 23 0.24 1.58 -2.89
N THR A 24 -0.67 1.48 -1.93
CA THR A 24 -0.38 0.92 -0.61
C THR A 24 -1.30 -0.26 -0.37
N SER A 25 -0.74 -1.39 0.00
CA SER A 25 -1.49 -2.58 0.36
C SER A 25 -1.34 -2.93 1.83
N LEU A 26 -2.45 -3.28 2.47
CA LEU A 26 -2.48 -3.91 3.79
C LEU A 26 -3.14 -5.29 3.67
N THR A 27 -2.40 -6.34 4.01
CA THR A 27 -2.84 -7.73 3.84
C THR A 27 -3.23 -8.37 5.16
N ILE A 28 -4.45 -8.89 5.23
CA ILE A 28 -5.06 -9.42 6.45
C ILE A 28 -5.50 -10.87 6.20
N PRO A 29 -5.26 -11.83 7.12
CA PRO A 29 -5.88 -13.15 7.03
C PRO A 29 -7.40 -13.02 7.15
N SER A 30 -8.18 -13.59 6.21
CA SER A 30 -9.64 -13.43 6.17
C SER A 30 -10.32 -13.89 7.47
N GLY A 31 -9.78 -14.93 8.12
CA GLY A 31 -10.28 -15.42 9.41
C GLY A 31 -10.12 -14.44 10.58
N ARG A 32 -9.34 -13.37 10.43
CA ARG A 32 -9.12 -12.32 11.43
C ARG A 32 -9.63 -10.95 11.00
N LEU A 33 -10.37 -10.87 9.90
CA LEU A 33 -10.81 -9.60 9.31
C LEU A 33 -11.61 -8.74 10.29
N GLY A 34 -12.56 -9.33 11.02
CA GLY A 34 -13.35 -8.60 12.03
C GLY A 34 -12.53 -8.10 13.23
N GLU A 35 -11.52 -8.87 13.65
CA GLU A 35 -10.59 -8.44 14.71
C GLU A 35 -9.72 -7.27 14.23
N ALA A 36 -9.17 -7.38 13.01
CA ALA A 36 -8.34 -6.33 12.42
C ALA A 36 -9.11 -5.02 12.24
N GLU A 37 -10.36 -5.09 11.78
CA GLU A 37 -11.24 -3.93 11.67
C GLU A 37 -11.45 -3.25 13.04
N GLN A 38 -11.73 -4.04 14.09
CA GLN A 38 -11.92 -3.50 15.44
C GLN A 38 -10.65 -2.85 16.00
N ARG A 39 -9.48 -3.49 15.81
CA ARG A 39 -8.18 -2.97 16.28
C ARG A 39 -7.80 -1.70 15.52
N ALA A 40 -7.98 -1.69 14.20
CA ALA A 40 -7.77 -0.49 13.39
C ALA A 40 -8.68 0.66 13.84
N ALA A 41 -9.96 0.38 14.11
CA ALA A 41 -10.90 1.39 14.59
C ALA A 41 -10.44 2.00 15.93
N SER A 42 -9.99 1.16 16.87
CA SER A 42 -9.47 1.60 18.16
C SER A 42 -8.18 2.43 18.03
N ALA A 43 -7.25 1.99 17.19
CA ALA A 43 -6.00 2.70 16.93
C ALA A 43 -6.25 4.11 16.36
N LEU A 44 -7.19 4.22 15.42
CA LEU A 44 -7.48 5.45 14.69
C LEU A 44 -8.52 6.37 15.37
N ALA A 45 -9.05 5.99 16.53
CA ALA A 45 -10.10 6.74 17.23
C ALA A 45 -9.64 8.14 17.69
N VAL A 46 -8.33 8.34 17.87
CA VAL A 46 -7.74 9.62 18.29
C VAL A 46 -7.52 10.59 17.12
N LEU A 47 -7.63 10.11 15.88
CA LEU A 47 -7.38 10.89 14.69
C LEU A 47 -8.68 11.50 14.15
N PRO A 48 -8.65 12.74 13.63
CA PRO A 48 -9.74 13.28 12.82
C PRO A 48 -9.94 12.46 11.53
N PRO A 49 -11.18 12.30 11.03
CA PRO A 49 -11.44 11.69 9.73
C PRO A 49 -10.69 12.42 8.60
N GLY A 50 -10.09 11.66 7.68
CA GLY A 50 -9.40 12.21 6.50
C GLY A 50 -8.06 12.91 6.75
N VAL A 51 -7.54 12.90 7.98
CA VAL A 51 -6.22 13.46 8.28
C VAL A 51 -5.13 12.69 7.53
N ALA A 52 -4.19 13.40 6.90
CA ALA A 52 -2.99 12.80 6.34
C ALA A 52 -1.91 12.67 7.42
N TRP A 53 -1.10 11.61 7.34
CA TRP A 53 -0.05 11.34 8.34
C TRP A 53 0.91 12.51 8.58
N PRO A 54 1.39 13.25 7.55
CA PRO A 54 2.26 14.41 7.73
C PRO A 54 1.62 15.56 8.53
N ASP A 55 0.30 15.59 8.66
CA ASP A 55 -0.44 16.62 9.39
C ASP A 55 -0.76 16.23 10.84
N VAL A 56 -0.49 14.98 11.23
CA VAL A 56 -0.69 14.49 12.60
C VAL A 56 0.45 14.96 13.51
N GLU A 57 0.12 15.44 14.71
CA GLU A 57 1.13 15.82 15.70
C GLU A 57 2.03 14.64 16.10
N PRO A 58 3.35 14.83 16.29
CA PRO A 58 4.29 13.76 16.62
C PRO A 58 3.89 12.87 17.82
N ALA A 59 3.35 13.47 18.89
CA ALA A 59 2.89 12.72 20.05
C ALA A 59 1.71 11.78 19.72
N VAL A 60 0.82 12.23 18.84
CA VAL A 60 -0.32 11.43 18.37
C VAL A 60 0.14 10.36 17.38
N ARG A 61 1.14 10.64 16.53
CA ARG A 61 1.76 9.63 15.66
C ARG A 61 2.29 8.46 16.47
N ARG A 62 3.13 8.71 17.48
CA ARG A 62 3.66 7.66 18.37
C ARG A 62 2.56 6.79 18.98
N GLN A 63 1.52 7.44 19.50
CA GLN A 63 0.38 6.73 20.07
C GLN A 63 -0.34 5.85 19.04
N VAL A 64 -0.47 6.31 17.79
CA VAL A 64 -1.09 5.54 16.72
C VAL A 64 -0.18 4.39 16.29
N VAL A 65 1.12 4.62 16.11
CA VAL A 65 2.12 3.57 15.78
C VAL A 65 2.04 2.43 16.79
N ASP A 66 2.08 2.75 18.09
CA ASP A 66 2.01 1.75 19.16
C ASP A 66 0.72 0.93 19.12
N ARG A 67 -0.42 1.55 18.79
CA ARG A 67 -1.71 0.84 18.71
C ARG A 67 -1.89 0.04 17.43
N VAL A 68 -1.33 0.51 16.32
CA VAL A 68 -1.40 -0.16 15.02
C VAL A 68 -0.65 -1.50 15.05
N ARG A 69 0.38 -1.64 15.89
CA ARG A 69 1.07 -2.92 16.14
C ARG A 69 0.13 -4.05 16.57
N GLU A 70 -1.01 -3.74 17.16
CA GLU A 70 -2.01 -4.75 17.56
C GLU A 70 -2.92 -5.20 16.42
N VAL A 71 -2.89 -4.54 15.25
CA VAL A 71 -3.72 -4.89 14.10
C VAL A 71 -3.16 -6.16 13.46
N PRO A 72 -3.92 -7.27 13.43
CA PRO A 72 -3.52 -8.50 12.76
C PRO A 72 -3.24 -8.23 11.29
N HIS A 73 -2.05 -8.55 10.83
CA HIS A 73 -1.64 -8.39 9.43
C HIS A 73 -0.70 -9.52 9.04
N VAL A 74 -0.47 -9.63 7.74
CA VAL A 74 0.59 -10.47 7.16
C VAL A 74 1.69 -9.57 6.62
N ALA A 75 1.32 -8.52 5.91
CA ALA A 75 2.25 -7.61 5.30
C ALA A 75 1.62 -6.24 4.99
N VAL A 76 2.47 -5.24 4.91
CA VAL A 76 2.17 -3.93 4.34
C VAL A 76 3.16 -3.63 3.23
N ASP A 77 2.70 -3.25 2.05
CA ASP A 77 3.60 -2.88 0.95
C ASP A 77 3.22 -1.51 0.39
N HIS A 78 4.22 -0.76 -0.05
CA HIS A 78 4.05 0.49 -0.77
C HIS A 78 4.89 0.49 -2.03
N VAL A 79 4.26 0.78 -3.16
CA VAL A 79 4.95 0.94 -4.45
C VAL A 79 4.57 2.27 -5.10
N GLU A 80 5.58 3.01 -5.56
CA GLU A 80 5.41 4.24 -6.33
C GLU A 80 5.81 4.01 -7.80
N HIS A 81 5.13 4.68 -8.74
CA HIS A 81 5.51 4.70 -10.15
C HIS A 81 5.98 6.07 -10.59
N ASP A 82 7.24 6.09 -11.00
CA ASP A 82 8.05 7.28 -11.15
C ASP A 82 8.17 7.79 -12.59
N ARG A 83 7.37 7.30 -13.54
CA ARG A 83 7.49 7.73 -14.94
C ARG A 83 6.60 8.95 -15.25
N PRO A 84 7.19 10.11 -15.61
CA PRO A 84 6.45 11.35 -15.87
C PRO A 84 5.73 11.39 -17.23
N ARG A 85 5.79 10.32 -18.06
CA ARG A 85 5.28 10.32 -19.44
C ARG A 85 4.38 9.13 -19.81
N ALA A 86 4.10 8.22 -18.86
CA ALA A 86 3.18 7.12 -19.11
C ALA A 86 1.74 7.55 -18.80
N GLY A 87 0.77 7.02 -19.55
CA GLY A 87 -0.65 7.23 -19.23
C GLY A 87 -1.00 6.63 -17.88
N ALA A 88 -1.93 7.25 -17.14
CA ALA A 88 -2.31 6.86 -15.77
C ALA A 88 -2.56 5.35 -15.59
N TRP A 89 -3.29 4.75 -16.52
CA TRP A 89 -3.58 3.31 -16.51
C TRP A 89 -2.34 2.42 -16.65
N VAL A 90 -1.33 2.85 -17.41
CA VAL A 90 -0.08 2.10 -17.57
C VAL A 90 0.71 2.11 -16.27
N CYS A 91 0.78 3.28 -15.60
CA CYS A 91 1.44 3.41 -14.30
C CYS A 91 0.75 2.53 -13.24
N LEU A 92 -0.57 2.61 -13.15
CA LEU A 92 -1.36 1.83 -12.20
C LEU A 92 -1.22 0.32 -12.43
N ARG A 93 -1.28 -0.13 -13.68
CA ARG A 93 -1.06 -1.56 -14.02
C ARG A 93 0.34 -2.02 -13.65
N ALA A 94 1.35 -1.17 -13.83
CA ALA A 94 2.73 -1.48 -13.44
C ALA A 94 2.87 -1.60 -11.91
N CYS A 95 2.28 -0.68 -11.13
CA CYS A 95 2.25 -0.80 -9.67
C CYS A 95 1.57 -2.11 -9.21
N LEU A 96 0.42 -2.46 -9.80
CA LEU A 96 -0.29 -3.70 -9.46
C LEU A 96 0.54 -4.95 -9.79
N ALA A 97 1.22 -4.95 -10.94
CA ALA A 97 2.13 -6.03 -11.32
C ALA A 97 3.32 -6.17 -10.36
N ASP A 98 3.85 -5.03 -9.88
CA ASP A 98 4.96 -5.01 -8.93
C ASP A 98 4.56 -5.55 -7.56
N LEU A 99 3.41 -5.12 -7.03
CA LEU A 99 2.85 -5.71 -5.80
C LEU A 99 2.64 -7.23 -5.93
N ALA A 100 2.14 -7.69 -7.08
CA ALA A 100 1.90 -9.11 -7.29
C ALA A 100 3.19 -9.96 -7.38
N THR A 101 4.33 -9.35 -7.72
CA THR A 101 5.54 -10.11 -8.11
C THR A 101 6.75 -9.84 -7.22
N ASN A 102 6.93 -8.60 -6.77
CA ASN A 102 8.15 -8.09 -6.15
C ASN A 102 7.93 -7.55 -4.72
N SER A 103 6.75 -7.74 -4.14
CA SER A 103 6.47 -7.34 -2.75
C SER A 103 6.15 -8.53 -1.85
N SER A 104 5.89 -8.27 -0.57
CA SER A 104 5.46 -9.28 0.39
C SER A 104 4.15 -9.97 -0.05
N LEU A 105 3.32 -9.30 -0.86
CA LEU A 105 2.12 -9.85 -1.48
C LEU A 105 2.38 -10.98 -2.48
N ALA A 106 3.59 -11.15 -3.02
CA ALA A 106 3.86 -12.22 -4.00
C ALA A 106 3.55 -13.63 -3.45
N ALA A 107 3.74 -13.85 -2.14
CA ALA A 107 3.37 -15.10 -1.47
C ALA A 107 1.85 -15.29 -1.31
N VAL A 108 1.09 -14.20 -1.39
CA VAL A 108 -0.38 -14.17 -1.21
C VAL A 108 -1.11 -14.13 -2.56
N ALA A 109 -0.53 -13.50 -3.59
CA ALA A 109 -1.14 -13.28 -4.89
C ALA A 109 -1.59 -14.57 -5.58
N HIS A 110 -0.93 -15.71 -5.30
CA HIS A 110 -1.29 -17.02 -5.84
C HIS A 110 -2.31 -17.80 -5.00
N ARG A 111 -2.78 -17.25 -3.89
CA ARG A 111 -3.77 -17.87 -3.00
C ARG A 111 -5.13 -17.19 -3.17
N PRO A 112 -6.24 -17.85 -2.83
CA PRO A 112 -7.56 -17.23 -2.87
C PRO A 112 -7.60 -15.97 -2.00
N HIS A 113 -7.91 -14.82 -2.59
CA HIS A 113 -7.93 -13.54 -1.88
C HIS A 113 -9.08 -12.65 -2.38
N THR A 114 -9.56 -11.78 -1.51
CA THR A 114 -10.50 -10.71 -1.85
C THR A 114 -9.78 -9.37 -1.79
N VAL A 115 -10.07 -8.47 -2.72
CA VAL A 115 -9.48 -7.13 -2.78
C VAL A 115 -10.52 -6.07 -2.39
N HIS A 116 -10.15 -5.17 -1.50
CA HIS A 116 -10.93 -4.00 -1.10
C HIS A 116 -10.18 -2.73 -1.48
N LEU A 117 -10.75 -1.93 -2.36
CA LEU A 117 -10.13 -0.72 -2.90
C LEU A 117 -10.66 0.51 -2.16
N THR A 118 -9.75 1.43 -1.84
CA THR A 118 -10.04 2.78 -1.36
C THR A 118 -9.30 3.81 -2.23
N GLY A 119 -9.94 4.96 -2.43
CA GLY A 119 -9.41 6.03 -3.26
C GLY A 119 -9.78 5.93 -4.75
N HIS A 120 -9.16 6.79 -5.56
CA HIS A 120 -9.41 6.90 -6.99
C HIS A 120 -8.10 7.12 -7.75
N PRO A 121 -8.00 6.63 -9.01
CA PRO A 121 -9.01 5.90 -9.79
C PRO A 121 -9.14 4.41 -9.42
N VAL A 122 -10.29 3.80 -9.76
CA VAL A 122 -10.50 2.35 -9.64
C VAL A 122 -9.65 1.63 -10.69
N PRO A 123 -8.81 0.65 -10.33
CA PRO A 123 -7.94 -0.05 -11.27
C PRO A 123 -8.70 -0.89 -12.33
N ASP A 124 -8.04 -1.12 -13.46
CA ASP A 124 -8.50 -2.04 -14.51
C ASP A 124 -8.62 -3.46 -13.91
N PRO A 125 -9.80 -4.11 -13.96
CA PRO A 125 -9.99 -5.45 -13.38
C PRO A 125 -9.11 -6.53 -14.02
N THR A 126 -8.53 -6.25 -15.19
CA THR A 126 -7.58 -7.16 -15.86
C THR A 126 -6.15 -7.03 -15.37
N ALA A 127 -5.88 -6.12 -14.44
CA ALA A 127 -4.55 -5.97 -13.86
C ALA A 127 -4.14 -7.22 -13.06
N PRO A 128 -2.84 -7.57 -13.05
CA PRO A 128 -2.30 -8.56 -12.11
C PRO A 128 -2.68 -8.19 -10.67
N LEU A 129 -2.82 -9.16 -9.77
CA LEU A 129 -3.47 -9.07 -8.45
C LEU A 129 -5.00 -9.04 -8.48
N LEU A 130 -5.64 -8.38 -9.46
CA LEU A 130 -7.10 -8.31 -9.50
C LEU A 130 -7.73 -9.47 -10.27
N VAL A 131 -7.05 -9.95 -11.32
CA VAL A 131 -7.54 -11.06 -12.14
C VAL A 131 -7.67 -12.38 -11.37
N ASP A 132 -6.81 -12.58 -10.38
CA ASP A 132 -6.77 -13.80 -9.55
C ASP A 132 -7.56 -13.64 -8.24
N ALA A 133 -8.17 -12.48 -8.01
CA ALA A 133 -8.98 -12.22 -6.83
C ALA A 133 -10.34 -12.95 -6.94
N GLU A 134 -10.80 -13.56 -5.84
CA GLU A 134 -12.15 -14.14 -5.76
C GLU A 134 -13.24 -13.06 -5.87
N ALA A 135 -12.94 -11.86 -5.36
CA ALA A 135 -13.83 -10.69 -5.43
C ALA A 135 -13.02 -9.39 -5.35
N VAL A 136 -13.57 -8.33 -5.94
CA VAL A 136 -13.03 -6.97 -5.89
C VAL A 136 -14.15 -6.01 -5.46
N HIS A 137 -13.96 -5.35 -4.32
CA HIS A 137 -14.87 -4.35 -3.77
C HIS A 137 -14.28 -2.96 -3.97
N VAL A 138 -14.99 -2.08 -4.69
CA VAL A 138 -14.50 -0.73 -5.04
C VAL A 138 -14.80 0.33 -3.97
N ASP A 139 -15.42 -0.10 -2.88
CA ASP A 139 -15.97 0.69 -1.79
C ASP A 139 -15.55 0.09 -0.44
N ALA A 140 -14.24 -0.03 -0.21
CA ALA A 140 -13.70 -0.58 1.03
C ALA A 140 -14.28 0.13 2.27
N GLU A 141 -14.53 1.44 2.19
CA GLU A 141 -15.09 2.25 3.27
C GLU A 141 -16.50 1.84 3.67
N ALA A 142 -17.29 1.29 2.73
CA ALA A 142 -18.65 0.83 3.01
C ALA A 142 -18.66 -0.51 3.76
N HIS A 143 -17.62 -1.32 3.59
CA HIS A 143 -17.52 -2.67 4.14
C HIS A 143 -16.66 -2.73 5.41
N HIS A 144 -15.53 -2.01 5.40
CA HIS A 144 -14.45 -2.07 6.39
C HIS A 144 -13.83 -0.66 6.55
N PRO A 145 -14.59 0.30 7.12
CA PRO A 145 -14.19 1.70 7.19
C PRO A 145 -12.85 1.94 7.90
N ALA A 146 -12.53 1.18 8.94
CA ALA A 146 -11.31 1.39 9.71
C ALA A 146 -10.07 0.85 8.99
N LEU A 147 -10.14 -0.33 8.36
CA LEU A 147 -9.04 -0.86 7.55
C LEU A 147 -8.83 -0.06 6.27
N ALA A 148 -9.90 0.41 5.62
CA ALA A 148 -9.79 1.34 4.49
C ALA A 148 -9.07 2.62 4.92
N ARG A 149 -9.47 3.21 6.06
CA ARG A 149 -8.84 4.41 6.61
C ARG A 149 -7.39 4.18 7.03
N LEU A 150 -7.06 3.05 7.64
CA LEU A 150 -5.68 2.70 8.00
C LEU A 150 -4.80 2.62 6.75
N THR A 151 -5.29 1.94 5.71
CA THR A 151 -4.56 1.79 4.44
C THR A 151 -4.34 3.14 3.75
N ALA A 152 -5.35 4.02 3.76
CA ALA A 152 -5.21 5.39 3.25
C ALA A 152 -4.21 6.21 4.09
N LEU A 153 -4.21 6.07 5.42
CA LEU A 153 -3.25 6.75 6.30
C LEU A 153 -1.82 6.29 6.00
N LEU A 154 -1.58 4.99 5.86
CA LEU A 154 -0.30 4.40 5.47
C LEU A 154 0.17 4.94 4.11
N ALA A 155 -0.75 5.12 3.15
CA ALA A 155 -0.43 5.71 1.85
C ALA A 155 0.08 7.16 1.96
N THR A 156 -0.43 7.93 2.92
CA THR A 156 0.05 9.29 3.18
C THR A 156 1.36 9.35 3.98
N ALA A 157 1.66 8.32 4.77
CA ALA A 157 2.90 8.19 5.53
C ALA A 157 4.09 7.79 4.65
N ALA A 158 3.83 6.97 3.62
CA ALA A 158 4.85 6.31 2.83
C ALA A 158 5.97 7.22 2.28
N PRO A 159 5.72 8.45 1.78
CA PRO A 159 6.80 9.30 1.29
C PRO A 159 7.83 9.66 2.37
N ALA A 160 7.36 9.88 3.60
CA ALA A 160 8.23 10.21 4.71
C ALA A 160 8.98 8.97 5.22
N SER A 161 8.33 7.80 5.20
CA SER A 161 8.94 6.51 5.53
C SER A 161 10.02 6.10 4.52
N VAL A 162 9.74 6.20 3.21
CA VAL A 162 10.69 5.89 2.12
C VAL A 162 11.96 6.73 2.21
N THR A 163 11.83 7.99 2.64
CA THR A 163 12.97 8.91 2.78
C THR A 163 13.67 8.83 4.14
N GLY A 164 13.17 8.01 5.08
CA GLY A 164 13.66 7.95 6.46
C GLY A 164 13.52 9.27 7.20
N ALA A 165 12.53 10.09 6.84
CA ALA A 165 12.30 11.41 7.41
C ALA A 165 11.56 11.36 8.75
N LEU A 166 10.98 10.21 9.10
CA LEU A 166 10.32 9.98 10.38
C LEU A 166 11.23 9.18 11.32
N PRO A 167 11.25 9.49 12.61
CA PRO A 167 11.75 8.56 13.63
C PRO A 167 10.97 7.24 13.63
N ASP A 168 11.61 6.14 13.99
CA ASP A 168 10.99 4.79 14.01
C ASP A 168 9.73 4.71 14.89
N ASP A 169 9.67 5.50 15.96
CA ASP A 169 8.50 5.55 16.84
C ASP A 169 7.36 6.42 16.28
N GLU A 170 7.60 7.17 15.20
CA GLU A 170 6.62 7.96 14.46
C GLU A 170 6.30 7.39 13.07
N ASP A 171 7.03 6.37 12.62
CA ASP A 171 6.79 5.69 11.35
C ASP A 171 5.75 4.57 11.52
N PRO A 172 4.57 4.66 10.89
CA PRO A 172 3.57 3.61 11.00
C PRO A 172 3.96 2.33 10.28
N TYR A 173 4.93 2.35 9.35
CA TYR A 173 5.43 1.12 8.74
C TYR A 173 6.26 0.29 9.71
N ASP A 174 6.96 0.92 10.66
CA ASP A 174 7.67 0.25 11.75
C ASP A 174 6.73 -0.36 12.81
N ALA A 175 5.42 -0.20 12.66
CA ALA A 175 4.43 -0.96 13.41
C ALA A 175 4.24 -2.40 12.87
N PHE A 176 4.76 -2.70 11.67
CA PHE A 176 4.53 -3.96 10.98
C PHE A 176 5.84 -4.75 10.89
N ASP A 177 5.81 -6.04 11.22
CA ASP A 177 7.02 -6.88 11.19
C ASP A 177 7.47 -7.23 9.76
N SER A 178 6.54 -7.15 8.81
CA SER A 178 6.77 -7.43 7.40
C SER A 178 6.25 -6.27 6.58
N TYR A 179 7.15 -5.44 6.08
CA TYR A 179 6.80 -4.40 5.12
C TYR A 179 7.83 -4.23 4.01
N THR A 180 7.36 -3.76 2.86
CA THR A 180 8.22 -3.33 1.74
C THR A 180 7.86 -1.91 1.34
N LEU A 181 8.85 -1.03 1.27
CA LEU A 181 8.73 0.32 0.72
C LEU A 181 9.63 0.42 -0.53
N GLY A 182 9.09 0.89 -1.66
CA GLY A 182 9.89 0.99 -2.86
C GLY A 182 9.24 1.75 -4.01
N GLY A 183 10.05 2.03 -5.03
CA GLY A 183 9.62 2.66 -6.27
C GLY A 183 10.03 1.83 -7.48
N LEU A 184 9.18 1.82 -8.51
CA LEU A 184 9.44 1.19 -9.79
C LEU A 184 10.50 1.98 -10.59
N ALA A 185 11.78 1.68 -10.36
CA ALA A 185 12.89 2.21 -11.12
C ALA A 185 12.90 1.71 -12.58
N GLU A 186 13.56 2.44 -13.49
CA GLU A 186 13.68 2.06 -14.91
C GLU A 186 14.22 0.63 -15.09
N ALA A 187 13.39 -0.29 -15.59
CA ALA A 187 13.90 -1.43 -16.35
C ALA A 187 14.48 -0.90 -17.68
N GLY A 188 15.75 -0.49 -17.67
CA GLY A 188 16.41 0.19 -18.79
C GLY A 188 17.94 0.33 -18.69
N SER A 189 18.64 -0.80 -18.70
CA SER A 189 19.98 -0.98 -19.31
C SER A 189 21.22 -0.32 -18.66
N ARG A 190 21.79 -0.97 -17.63
CA ARG A 190 23.26 -1.16 -17.60
C ARG A 190 23.61 -2.20 -18.66
N SER A 191 24.19 -1.78 -19.79
CA SER A 191 24.99 -2.71 -20.61
C SER A 191 26.34 -2.91 -19.91
N PRO A 192 26.76 -4.14 -19.60
CA PRO A 192 28.12 -4.41 -19.20
C PRO A 192 29.07 -4.24 -20.39
N ASP A 193 30.24 -3.67 -20.09
CA ASP A 193 31.40 -3.47 -20.98
C ASP A 193 31.57 -4.58 -22.03
N SER A 194 31.60 -4.19 -23.30
CA SER A 194 32.27 -5.01 -24.33
C SER A 194 33.77 -4.69 -24.28
N PRO A 195 34.66 -5.66 -24.05
CA PRO A 195 36.10 -5.42 -24.12
C PRO A 195 36.50 -5.11 -25.57
N SER A 196 37.34 -4.08 -25.73
CA SER A 196 37.97 -3.75 -27.01
C SER A 196 38.81 -4.92 -27.52
N PRO A 197 38.66 -5.35 -28.78
CA PRO A 197 39.69 -6.15 -29.42
C PRO A 197 40.86 -5.25 -29.83
N GLN A 198 42.06 -5.83 -29.69
CA GLN A 198 43.37 -5.27 -30.01
C GLN A 198 43.53 -4.89 -31.49
#